data_AF-A0A494XBJ3-F1
#
_entry.id   AF-A0A494XBJ3-F1
#
_cell.length_a   1.000
_cell.length_b   1.000
_cell.length_c   1.000
_cell.angle_alpha   90.00
_cell.angle_beta   90.00
_cell.angle_gamma   90.00
#
_symmetry.space_group_name_H-M   'P 1'
#
loop_
_entity.id
_entity.type
_entity.pdbx_description
1 polymer ?
#
loop_
_entity_poly.entity_id
_entity_poly.type
_entity_poly.pdbx_seq_one_letter_code
_entity_poly.pdbx_strand_id
1 'polypeptide(L)'
;MKINDTQRIGAYRTYQQQSEARTNQASGLRRKDEVQFSAEAMELLGAQRSEDPNRAKRIETLKKEVSSGTYEVDSGKLAEKLLPFVRE
;
A
#
# COMPACT_ATOMS: atom_id res chain seq x y z
N MET A 1 -11.67 -72.33 25.02
CA MET A 1 -12.05 -71.17 24.18
C MET A 1 -10.81 -70.34 23.91
N LYS A 2 -10.53 -69.99 22.65
CA LYS A 2 -9.49 -69.00 22.27
C LYS A 2 -10.21 -67.78 21.71
N ILE A 3 -10.08 -66.64 22.38
CA ILE A 3 -10.62 -65.35 21.95
C ILE A 3 -9.43 -64.53 21.44
N ASN A 4 -9.42 -64.19 20.16
CA ASN A 4 -8.43 -63.31 19.56
C ASN A 4 -9.03 -61.89 19.51
N ASP A 5 -8.63 -61.02 20.43
CA ASP A 5 -9.06 -59.61 20.47
C ASP A 5 -8.30 -58.77 19.44
N THR A 6 -8.68 -58.86 18.17
CA THR A 6 -8.15 -58.01 17.08
C THR A 6 -8.91 -56.71 16.87
N GLN A 7 -10.00 -56.48 17.62
CA GLN A 7 -10.85 -55.28 17.48
C GLN A 7 -10.19 -53.99 17.98
N ARG A 8 -9.11 -54.08 18.75
CA ARG A 8 -8.45 -52.91 19.36
C ARG A 8 -7.57 -52.10 18.39
N ILE A 9 -7.13 -52.71 17.28
CA ILE A 9 -6.20 -52.09 16.32
C ILE A 9 -6.95 -51.20 15.31
N GLY A 10 -8.21 -51.51 14.99
CA GLY A 10 -9.02 -50.72 14.06
C GLY A 10 -9.38 -49.33 14.59
N ALA A 11 -9.63 -49.21 15.88
CA ALA A 11 -10.04 -47.95 16.53
C ALA A 11 -8.94 -46.88 16.57
N TYR A 12 -7.66 -47.26 16.43
CA TYR A 12 -6.55 -46.31 16.42
C TYR A 12 -6.43 -45.56 15.08
N ARG A 13 -6.80 -46.21 13.96
CA ARG A 13 -6.69 -45.61 12.61
C ARG A 13 -7.69 -44.47 12.38
N THR A 14 -8.89 -44.57 12.94
CA THR A 14 -9.91 -43.52 12.84
C THR A 14 -9.50 -42.23 13.54
N TYR A 15 -8.81 -42.34 14.68
CA TYR A 15 -8.33 -41.17 15.42
C TYR A 15 -7.16 -40.46 14.72
N GLN A 16 -6.23 -41.22 14.11
CA GLN A 16 -5.14 -40.64 13.33
C GLN A 16 -5.65 -39.88 12.09
N GLN A 17 -6.55 -40.47 11.30
CA GLN A 17 -7.08 -39.83 10.08
C GLN A 17 -7.84 -38.53 10.37
N GLN A 18 -8.55 -38.45 11.50
CA GLN A 18 -9.29 -37.25 11.88
C GLN A 18 -8.37 -36.11 12.37
N SER A 19 -7.19 -36.45 12.90
CA SER A 19 -6.18 -35.46 13.31
C SER A 19 -5.48 -34.80 12.12
N GLU A 20 -5.18 -35.57 11.05
CA GLU A 20 -4.52 -35.06 9.85
C GLU A 20 -5.42 -34.13 9.03
N ALA A 21 -6.73 -34.40 8.99
CA ALA A 21 -7.69 -33.56 8.28
C ALA A 21 -7.84 -32.14 8.87
N ARG A 22 -7.53 -31.95 10.16
CA ARG A 22 -7.61 -30.63 10.83
C ARG A 22 -6.36 -29.78 10.64
N THR A 23 -5.19 -30.40 10.46
CA THR A 23 -3.92 -29.67 10.24
C THR A 23 -3.87 -28.97 8.89
N ASN A 24 -4.59 -29.46 7.88
CA ASN A 24 -4.63 -28.86 6.54
C ASN A 24 -5.57 -27.63 6.41
N GLN A 25 -6.28 -27.22 7.47
CA GLN A 25 -7.13 -26.03 7.43
C GLN A 25 -6.43 -24.75 7.94
N ALA A 26 -5.17 -24.84 8.36
CA ALA A 26 -4.44 -23.72 8.95
C ALA A 26 -3.43 -23.08 7.98
N SER A 27 -3.88 -22.61 6.81
CA SER A 27 -3.18 -21.53 6.09
C SER A 27 -4.10 -20.87 5.06
N GLY A 28 -5.27 -20.38 5.50
CA GLY A 28 -5.97 -19.37 4.72
C GLY A 28 -5.02 -18.20 4.49
N LEU A 29 -4.65 -17.94 3.23
CA LEU A 29 -3.86 -16.78 2.83
C LEU A 29 -4.48 -15.55 3.50
N ARG A 30 -3.71 -14.87 4.36
CA ARG A 30 -4.14 -13.60 4.97
C ARG A 30 -4.45 -12.65 3.81
N ARG A 31 -5.72 -12.28 3.67
CA ARG A 31 -6.16 -11.29 2.70
C ARG A 31 -5.38 -10.01 3.02
N LYS A 32 -4.55 -9.55 2.07
CA LYS A 32 -3.79 -8.32 2.23
C LYS A 32 -4.75 -7.15 2.11
N ASP A 33 -4.54 -6.12 2.90
CA ASP A 33 -5.29 -4.89 2.76
C ASP A 33 -4.89 -4.23 1.42
N GLU A 34 -5.88 -3.94 0.59
CA GLU A 34 -5.71 -3.27 -0.69
C GLU A 34 -6.39 -1.90 -0.64
N VAL A 35 -5.72 -0.88 -1.18
CA VAL A 35 -6.28 0.47 -1.33
C VAL A 35 -6.73 0.62 -2.78
N GLN A 36 -8.04 0.76 -3.00
CA GLN A 36 -8.60 1.03 -4.32
C GLN A 36 -8.99 2.50 -4.41
N PHE A 37 -8.46 3.20 -5.42
CA PHE A 37 -8.85 4.57 -5.73
C PHE A 37 -10.00 4.57 -6.74
N SER A 38 -10.92 5.53 -6.64
CA SER A 38 -11.97 5.68 -7.65
C SER A 38 -11.39 6.15 -8.98
N ALA A 39 -12.02 5.73 -10.09
CA ALA A 39 -11.65 6.20 -11.42
C ALA A 39 -11.69 7.73 -11.52
N GLU A 40 -12.70 8.36 -10.93
CA GLU A 40 -12.85 9.81 -10.85
C GLU A 40 -11.70 10.50 -10.10
N ALA A 41 -11.22 9.93 -8.99
CA ALA A 41 -10.09 10.50 -8.25
C ALA A 41 -8.78 10.43 -9.05
N MET A 42 -8.59 9.37 -9.85
CA MET A 42 -7.48 9.27 -10.79
C MET A 42 -7.64 10.28 -11.94
N GLU A 43 -8.87 10.45 -12.42
CA GLU A 43 -9.40 11.52 -13.28
C GLU A 43 -8.82 12.89 -12.91
N LEU A 44 -9.23 13.34 -11.72
CA LEU A 44 -8.90 14.66 -11.16
C LEU A 44 -7.40 14.84 -10.91
N LEU A 45 -6.70 13.79 -10.45
CA LEU A 45 -5.24 13.85 -10.24
C LEU A 45 -4.49 14.02 -11.57
N GLY A 46 -4.96 13.36 -12.63
CA GLY A 46 -4.41 13.51 -13.97
C GLY A 46 -4.63 14.91 -14.53
N ALA A 47 -5.86 15.42 -14.41
CA ALA A 47 -6.24 16.76 -14.86
C ALA A 47 -5.40 17.87 -14.20
N GLN A 48 -5.14 17.73 -12.89
CA GLN A 48 -4.33 18.69 -12.13
C GLN A 48 -2.85 18.73 -12.56
N ARG A 49 -2.34 17.65 -13.19
CA ARG A 49 -0.94 17.59 -13.67
C ARG A 49 -0.77 18.19 -15.07
N SER A 50 -1.83 18.24 -15.88
CA SER A 50 -1.79 18.66 -17.28
C SER A 50 -1.83 20.17 -17.52
N GLU A 51 -2.03 21.00 -16.49
CA GLU A 51 -2.57 22.35 -16.69
C GLU A 51 -1.59 23.49 -16.96
N ASP A 52 -0.29 23.27 -17.21
CA ASP A 52 0.51 24.44 -17.61
C ASP A 52 1.69 24.13 -18.53
N PRO A 53 1.56 24.33 -19.87
CA PRO A 53 2.69 24.20 -20.80
C PRO A 53 3.84 25.15 -20.46
N ASN A 54 3.58 26.23 -19.71
CA ASN A 54 4.62 27.15 -19.25
C ASN A 54 5.37 26.65 -18.00
N ARG A 55 4.81 25.68 -17.26
CA ARG A 55 5.43 25.14 -16.05
C ARG A 55 6.72 24.38 -16.36
N ALA A 56 6.76 23.61 -17.46
CA ALA A 56 7.98 22.90 -17.86
C ALA A 56 9.12 23.88 -18.14
N LYS A 57 8.85 24.96 -18.90
CA LYS A 57 9.81 26.04 -19.19
C LYS A 57 10.25 26.75 -17.91
N ARG A 58 9.29 27.10 -17.03
CA ARG A 58 9.59 27.75 -15.74
C ARG A 58 10.48 26.89 -14.85
N ILE A 59 10.23 25.58 -14.78
CA ILE A 59 11.09 24.65 -14.02
C ILE A 59 12.50 24.63 -14.59
N GLU A 60 12.64 24.60 -15.92
CA GLU A 60 13.96 24.62 -16.56
C GLU A 60 14.74 25.91 -16.24
N THR A 61 14.09 27.06 -16.32
CA THR A 61 14.69 28.35 -15.95
C THR A 61 15.13 28.37 -14.48
N LEU A 62 14.25 27.94 -13.56
CA LEU A 62 14.57 27.88 -12.13
C LEU A 62 15.75 26.95 -11.85
N LYS A 63 15.83 25.79 -12.53
CA LYS A 63 16.97 24.87 -12.40
C LYS A 63 18.28 25.55 -12.81
N LYS A 64 18.27 26.33 -13.90
CA LYS A 64 19.44 27.07 -14.36
C LYS A 64 19.85 28.11 -13.31
N GLU A 65 18.92 28.94 -12.84
CA GLU A 65 19.19 29.97 -11.81
C GLU A 65 19.75 29.39 -10.51
N VAL A 66 19.24 28.24 -10.07
CA VAL A 66 19.75 27.53 -8.89
C VAL A 66 21.17 27.01 -9.14
N SER A 67 21.42 26.41 -10.31
CA SER A 67 22.75 25.90 -10.65
C SER A 67 23.81 27.01 -10.81
N SER A 68 23.40 28.20 -11.26
CA SER A 68 24.28 29.37 -11.37
C SER A 68 24.44 30.13 -10.05
N GLY A 69 23.70 29.75 -9.00
CA GLY A 69 23.71 30.43 -7.71
C GLY A 69 23.08 31.82 -7.72
N THR A 70 22.31 32.15 -8.76
CA THR A 70 21.66 33.48 -8.93
C THR A 70 20.19 33.45 -8.50
N TYR A 71 19.69 32.31 -8.04
CA TYR A 71 18.32 32.19 -7.56
C TYR A 71 18.16 32.83 -6.18
N GLU A 72 17.33 33.86 -6.09
CA GLU A 72 17.01 34.55 -4.84
C GLU A 72 15.66 34.09 -4.28
N VAL A 73 15.64 33.72 -3.00
CA VAL A 73 14.43 33.30 -2.31
C VAL A 73 13.70 34.53 -1.78
N ASP A 74 12.57 34.85 -2.39
CA ASP A 74 11.67 35.90 -1.92
C ASP A 74 10.99 35.48 -0.60
N SER A 75 11.41 36.13 0.49
CA SER A 75 10.90 35.84 1.84
C SER A 75 9.42 36.18 2.02
N GLY A 76 8.90 37.17 1.29
CA GLY A 76 7.47 37.53 1.32
C GLY A 76 6.62 36.41 0.71
N LYS A 77 7.00 35.95 -0.49
CA LYS A 77 6.34 34.81 -1.15
C LYS A 77 6.45 33.52 -0.34
N LEU A 78 7.57 33.32 0.36
CA LEU A 78 7.75 32.17 1.25
C LEU A 78 6.75 32.23 2.41
N ALA A 79 6.63 33.37 3.08
CA ALA A 79 5.69 33.58 4.18
C ALA A 79 4.23 33.40 3.73
N GLU A 80 3.84 33.96 2.58
CA GLU A 80 2.50 33.79 2.00
C GLU A 80 2.13 32.32 1.78
N LYS A 81 3.07 31.51 1.27
CA LYS A 81 2.85 30.08 1.03
C LYS A 81 2.80 29.25 2.29
N LEU A 82 3.53 29.64 3.33
CA LEU A 82 3.51 28.97 4.61
C LEU A 82 2.29 29.35 5.45
N LEU A 83 1.73 30.54 5.24
CA LEU A 83 0.61 31.10 6.00
C LEU A 83 -0.57 30.14 6.25
N PRO A 84 -1.06 29.35 5.27
CA PRO A 84 -2.19 28.45 5.48
C PRO A 84 -1.92 27.32 6.46
N PHE A 85 -0.65 27.01 6.73
CA PHE A 85 -0.23 25.93 7.62
C PHE A 85 0.07 26.40 9.05
N VAL A 86 0.09 27.72 9.28
CA VAL A 86 0.43 28.34 10.58
C VAL A 86 -0.69 29.18 11.16
N ARG A 87 -1.76 29.47 10.41
CA ARG A 87 -2.96 30.12 10.94
C ARG A 87 -4.01 29.04 11.24
N GLU A 88 -4.39 28.92 12.52
CA GLU A 88 -5.62 28.25 12.96
C GLU A 88 -6.87 29.07 12.62
#